data_AF-A0A959V330-F1
#
_entry.id   AF-A0A959V330-F1
#
_cell.length_a   1.000
_cell.length_b   1.000
_cell.length_c   1.000
_cell.angle_alpha   90.00
_cell.angle_beta   90.00
_cell.angle_gamma   90.00
#
_symmetry.space_group_name_H-M   'P 1'
#
loop_
_entity.id
_entity.type
_entity.pdbx_description
1 polymer ?
#
loop_
_entity_poly.entity_id
_entity_poly.type
_entity_poly.pdbx_seq_one_letter_code
_entity_poly.pdbx_strand_id
1 'polypeptide(L)'
;MRHAILIPLLLVAAQVAAQGPLRRPVTLSVGGTWSQPQGEFDQVYGKAILGMGGQLSIPMGMLPFESGVAFDWGQLGGEREVVAVDQQYLDVSEGTMSTNSNFYGFHLMGRFKPVNGKVSPYLDGLAG
;
A
#
# COMPACT_ATOMS: atom_id res chain seq x y z
N MET A 1 -11.56 22.08 8.21
CA MET A 1 -11.01 20.80 7.68
C MET A 1 -9.74 20.29 8.40
N ARG A 2 -9.19 20.97 9.41
CA ARG A 2 -8.00 20.50 10.18
C ARG A 2 -8.31 19.45 11.27
N HIS A 3 -9.57 19.30 11.67
CA HIS A 3 -9.97 18.39 12.76
C HIS A 3 -10.30 16.97 12.30
N ALA A 4 -10.52 16.74 10.99
CA ALA A 4 -10.89 15.42 10.47
C ALA A 4 -9.71 14.42 10.49
N ILE A 5 -8.47 14.91 10.46
CA ILE A 5 -7.24 14.09 10.48
C ILE A 5 -6.84 13.72 11.92
N LEU A 6 -7.28 14.50 12.91
CA LEU A 6 -6.92 14.26 14.31
C LEU A 6 -7.67 13.06 14.91
N ILE A 7 -8.89 12.80 14.45
CA ILE A 7 -9.73 11.69 14.95
C ILE A 7 -9.12 10.31 14.67
N PRO A 8 -8.68 9.96 13.44
CA PRO A 8 -8.04 8.67 13.19
C PRO A 8 -6.71 8.53 13.96
N LEU A 9 -5.95 9.62 14.11
CA LEU A 9 -4.69 9.61 14.85
C LEU A 9 -4.90 9.35 16.35
N LEU A 10 -5.94 9.94 16.93
CA LEU A 10 -6.35 9.73 18.33
C LEU A 10 -6.87 8.31 18.58
N LEU A 11 -7.58 7.72 17.61
CA LEU A 11 -8.04 6.33 17.68
C LEU A 11 -6.86 5.35 17.69
N VAL A 12 -5.85 5.58 16.85
CA VAL A 12 -4.62 4.77 16.84
C VAL A 12 -3.85 4.93 18.16
N ALA A 13 -3.70 6.16 18.67
CA ALA A 13 -3.01 6.41 19.93
C ALA A 13 -3.71 5.78 21.15
N ALA A 14 -5.04 5.85 21.20
CA ALA A 14 -5.83 5.23 22.27
C ALA A 14 -5.71 3.70 22.26
N GLN A 15 -5.64 3.09 21.07
CA GLN A 15 -5.43 1.65 20.92
C GLN A 15 -4.05 1.20 21.44
N VAL A 16 -3.01 2.00 21.20
CA VAL A 16 -1.65 1.74 21.69
C VAL A 16 -1.58 1.91 23.22
N ALA A 17 -2.15 2.98 23.77
CA ALA A 17 -2.10 3.26 25.21
C ALA A 17 -2.91 2.28 26.07
N ALA A 18 -3.95 1.65 25.52
CA ALA A 18 -4.74 0.63 26.22
C ALA A 18 -4.02 -0.74 26.34
N GLN A 19 -2.77 -0.87 25.87
CA GLN A 19 -2.05 -2.15 25.85
C GLN A 19 -1.38 -2.48 27.20
N GLY A 20 -2.09 -3.22 28.07
CA GLY A 20 -1.54 -3.81 29.31
C GLY A 20 -0.57 -4.99 29.09
N PRO A 21 0.10 -5.49 30.16
CA PRO A 21 1.29 -6.37 30.11
C PRO A 21 1.08 -7.80 29.58
N LEU A 22 -0.12 -8.17 29.15
CA LEU A 22 -0.48 -9.51 28.65
C LEU A 22 -0.73 -9.55 27.13
N ARG A 23 -0.32 -8.53 26.37
CA ARG A 23 -0.76 -8.35 24.98
C ARG A 23 0.22 -8.86 23.93
N ARG A 24 -0.37 -9.42 22.87
CA ARG A 24 0.30 -9.74 21.59
C ARG A 24 1.01 -8.47 21.09
N PRO A 25 2.20 -8.57 20.48
CA PRO A 25 2.92 -7.40 20.00
C PRO A 25 2.25 -6.79 18.78
N VAL A 26 2.37 -5.46 18.64
CA VAL A 26 2.12 -4.77 17.37
C VAL A 26 3.09 -5.32 16.32
N THR A 27 2.59 -5.67 15.14
CA THR A 27 3.41 -6.25 14.08
C THR A 27 3.47 -5.30 12.89
N LEU A 28 4.69 -4.94 12.51
CA LEU A 28 5.02 -4.25 11.27
C LEU A 28 5.66 -5.26 10.33
N SER A 29 5.19 -5.35 9.10
CA SER A 29 5.84 -6.16 8.08
C SER A 29 5.94 -5.40 6.78
N VAL A 30 6.98 -5.73 6.01
CA VAL A 30 7.25 -5.20 4.68
C VAL A 30 7.52 -6.37 3.75
N GLY A 31 7.18 -6.23 2.47
CA GLY A 31 7.38 -7.30 1.50
C GLY A 31 7.22 -6.84 0.06
N GLY A 32 7.63 -7.69 -0.87
CA GLY A 32 7.35 -7.51 -2.29
C GLY A 32 5.91 -7.91 -2.60
N THR A 33 5.27 -7.17 -3.50
CA THR A 33 3.92 -7.46 -3.97
C THR A 33 3.95 -7.78 -5.45
N TRP A 34 3.10 -8.72 -5.84
CA TRP A 34 2.82 -9.06 -7.23
C TRP A 34 1.32 -8.94 -7.43
N SER A 35 0.90 -8.01 -8.27
CA SER A 35 -0.51 -7.80 -8.57
C SER A 35 -0.76 -7.93 -10.06
N GLN A 36 -1.81 -8.69 -10.39
CA GLN A 36 -2.30 -8.84 -11.74
C GLN A 36 -3.47 -7.86 -11.93
N PRO A 37 -3.35 -6.84 -12.78
CA PRO A 37 -4.46 -5.95 -13.07
C PRO A 37 -5.62 -6.72 -13.71
N GLN A 38 -6.86 -6.27 -13.46
CA GLN A 38 -8.07 -6.86 -14.03
C GLN A 38 -8.98 -5.76 -14.61
N GLY A 39 -9.85 -6.13 -15.55
CA GLY A 39 -10.83 -5.21 -16.14
C GLY A 39 -10.17 -4.13 -17.01
N GLU A 40 -10.58 -2.88 -16.82
CA GLU A 40 -10.07 -1.74 -17.59
C GLU A 40 -8.56 -1.52 -17.39
N PHE A 41 -8.04 -1.83 -16.20
CA PHE A 41 -6.60 -1.72 -15.91
C PHE A 41 -5.76 -2.76 -16.66
N ASP A 42 -6.33 -3.93 -16.99
CA ASP A 42 -5.64 -4.93 -17.80
C ASP A 42 -5.48 -4.44 -19.25
N GLN A 43 -6.50 -3.76 -19.79
CA GLN A 43 -6.47 -3.23 -21.16
C GLN A 43 -5.46 -2.10 -21.34
N VAL A 44 -5.27 -1.28 -20.30
CA VAL A 44 -4.35 -0.12 -20.35
C VAL A 44 -2.91 -0.51 -20.04
N TYR A 45 -2.69 -1.43 -19.08
CA TYR A 45 -1.35 -1.71 -18.58
C TYR A 45 -0.82 -3.08 -19.00
N GLY A 46 -1.68 -4.08 -19.19
CA GLY A 46 -1.39 -5.40 -19.80
C GLY A 46 -0.24 -6.21 -19.18
N LYS A 47 0.30 -5.77 -18.04
CA LYS A 47 1.51 -6.29 -17.41
C LYS A 47 1.29 -6.43 -15.92
N ALA A 48 1.87 -7.49 -15.37
CA ALA A 48 1.90 -7.68 -13.94
C ALA A 48 2.66 -6.53 -13.27
N ILE A 49 2.08 -6.01 -12.19
CA ILE A 49 2.66 -4.91 -11.41
C ILE A 49 3.50 -5.57 -10.31
N LEU A 50 4.78 -5.19 -10.28
CA LEU A 50 5.67 -5.53 -9.19
C LEU A 50 5.80 -4.32 -8.28
N GLY A 51 5.78 -4.59 -6.98
CA GLY A 51 5.76 -3.55 -5.98
C GLY A 51 6.36 -3.97 -4.64
N MET A 52 6.26 -3.06 -3.70
CA MET A 52 6.55 -3.28 -2.31
C MET A 52 5.41 -2.74 -1.48
N GLY A 53 5.07 -3.45 -0.42
CA GLY A 53 4.04 -3.06 0.52
C GLY A 53 4.53 -3.16 1.95
N GLY A 54 3.82 -2.47 2.83
CA GLY A 54 3.99 -2.52 4.26
C GLY A 54 2.65 -2.58 4.96
N GLN A 55 2.58 -3.29 6.08
CA GLN A 55 1.37 -3.40 6.86
C GLN A 55 1.67 -3.29 8.35
N LEU A 56 0.81 -2.57 9.05
CA LEU A 56 0.83 -2.38 10.48
C LEU A 56 -0.41 -3.03 11.07
N SER A 57 -0.22 -3.98 11.99
CA SER A 57 -1.31 -4.70 12.67
C SER A 57 -1.24 -4.50 14.17
N ILE A 58 -2.38 -4.14 14.76
CA ILE A 58 -2.57 -3.84 16.17
C ILE A 58 -3.56 -4.87 16.73
N PRO A 59 -3.15 -5.68 17.71
CA PRO A 59 -4.02 -6.71 18.27
C PRO A 59 -5.17 -6.11 19.09
N MET A 60 -6.37 -6.65 18.88
CA MET A 60 -7.58 -6.24 19.60
C MET A 60 -7.70 -7.02 20.92
N GLY A 61 -6.82 -6.70 21.87
CA GLY A 61 -6.81 -7.33 23.19
C GLY A 61 -6.35 -8.80 23.15
N MET A 62 -7.14 -9.70 23.72
CA MET A 62 -6.87 -11.15 23.74
C MET A 62 -7.57 -11.92 22.61
N LEU A 63 -8.30 -11.23 21.74
CA LEU A 63 -9.01 -11.87 20.65
C LEU A 63 -8.05 -12.37 19.57
N PRO A 64 -8.43 -13.39 18.80
CA PRO A 64 -7.67 -13.84 17.63
C PRO A 64 -7.75 -12.86 16.45
N PHE A 65 -8.19 -11.61 16.68
CA PHE A 65 -8.35 -10.58 15.66
C PHE A 65 -7.39 -9.41 15.90
N GLU A 66 -6.86 -8.84 14.82
CA GLU A 66 -6.03 -7.65 14.80
C GLU A 66 -6.60 -6.66 13.78
N SER A 67 -6.49 -5.37 14.04
CA SER A 67 -6.88 -4.29 13.13
C SER A 67 -5.65 -3.52 12.69
N GLY A 68 -5.67 -2.96 11.49
CA GLY A 68 -4.48 -2.33 10.96
C GLY A 68 -4.69 -1.54 9.69
N VAL A 69 -3.57 -1.17 9.10
CA VAL A 69 -3.49 -0.51 7.81
C VAL A 69 -2.44 -1.20 6.96
N ALA A 70 -2.70 -1.28 5.66
CA ALA A 70 -1.76 -1.73 4.65
C ALA A 70 -1.54 -0.62 3.63
N PHE A 71 -0.30 -0.51 3.18
CA PHE A 71 0.14 0.41 2.16
C PHE A 71 0.90 -0.36 1.10
N ASP A 72 0.61 -0.06 -0.16
CA ASP A 72 1.22 -0.72 -1.30
C ASP A 72 1.75 0.34 -2.27
N TRP A 73 2.93 0.09 -2.81
CA TRP A 73 3.51 0.86 -3.89
C TRP A 73 3.96 -0.08 -4.99
N GLY A 74 3.69 0.25 -6.25
CA GLY A 74 4.15 -0.56 -7.38
C GLY A 74 4.42 0.28 -8.62
N GLN A 75 5.26 -0.23 -9.51
CA GLN A 75 5.51 0.39 -10.80
C GLN A 75 4.70 -0.34 -11.88
N LEU A 76 3.82 0.37 -12.58
CA LEU A 76 3.02 -0.20 -13.68
C LEU A 76 3.79 -0.25 -15.00
N GLY A 77 4.82 0.59 -15.13
CA GLY A 77 5.66 0.67 -16.33
C GLY A 77 5.80 2.11 -16.83
N GLY A 78 6.48 2.27 -17.96
CA GLY A 78 6.60 3.55 -18.62
C GLY A 78 6.80 3.41 -20.12
N GLU A 79 6.29 4.39 -20.86
CA GLU A 79 6.41 4.49 -22.30
C GLU A 79 7.36 5.63 -22.65
N ARG A 80 8.19 5.42 -23.66
CA ARG A 80 9.18 6.38 -24.12
C ARG A 80 9.00 6.59 -25.61
N GLU A 81 8.65 7.80 -26.01
CA GLU A 81 8.41 8.17 -27.39
C GLU A 81 9.30 9.35 -27.78
N VAL A 82 9.80 9.34 -29.02
CA VAL A 82 10.54 10.47 -29.59
C VAL A 82 9.51 11.38 -30.24
N VAL A 83 9.41 12.62 -29.74
CA VAL A 83 8.46 13.62 -30.21
C VAL A 83 9.22 14.76 -30.88
N ALA A 84 8.68 15.23 -32.00
CA ALA A 84 9.20 16.42 -32.67
C ALA A 84 8.90 17.65 -31.82
N VAL A 85 9.93 18.45 -31.52
CA VAL A 85 9.79 19.69 -30.77
C VAL A 85 9.93 20.85 -31.76
N ASP A 86 8.81 21.43 -32.17
CA ASP A 86 8.81 22.62 -33.02
C ASP A 86 8.81 23.87 -32.12
N GLN A 87 9.99 24.30 -31.71
CA GLN A 87 10.18 25.59 -31.04
C GLN A 87 11.09 26.48 -31.88
N GLN A 88 10.52 27.61 -32.31
CA GLN A 88 11.12 28.62 -33.19
C GLN A 88 12.47 29.23 -32.72
N TYR A 89 12.93 28.89 -31.52
CA TYR A 89 14.14 29.41 -30.87
C TYR A 89 15.11 28.30 -30.39
N LEU A 90 14.83 27.02 -30.67
CA LEU A 90 15.67 25.88 -30.27
C LEU A 90 16.12 25.12 -31.52
N ASP A 91 17.42 24.89 -31.65
CA ASP A 91 18.05 24.16 -32.77
C ASP A 91 17.90 22.63 -32.65
N VAL A 92 16.96 22.18 -31.81
CA VAL A 92 16.74 20.78 -31.45
C VAL A 92 15.37 20.36 -31.97
N SER A 93 15.36 19.49 -32.99
CA SER A 93 14.14 19.05 -33.68
C SER A 93 13.44 17.86 -33.01
N GLU A 94 14.14 17.13 -32.13
CA GLU A 94 13.65 15.90 -31.51
C GLU A 94 13.88 15.90 -30.00
N GLY A 95 12.83 15.61 -29.22
CA GLY A 95 12.87 15.44 -27.77
C GLY A 95 12.40 14.04 -27.39
N THR A 96 12.98 13.46 -26.34
CA THR A 96 12.43 12.21 -25.79
C THR A 96 11.42 12.52 -24.70
N MET A 97 10.18 12.08 -24.89
CA MET A 97 9.15 12.11 -23.85
C MET A 97 9.08 10.73 -23.18
N SER A 98 9.10 10.70 -21.85
CA SER A 98 8.93 9.49 -21.07
C SER A 98 7.79 9.66 -20.07
N THR A 99 6.80 8.78 -20.13
CA THR A 99 5.69 8.71 -19.17
C THR A 99 5.90 7.50 -18.29
N ASN A 100 6.04 7.71 -16.98
CA ASN A 100 6.13 6.62 -15.98
C ASN A 100 4.87 6.60 -15.12
N SER A 101 4.31 5.42 -14.90
CA SER A 101 3.11 5.22 -14.08
C SER A 101 3.43 4.39 -12.83
N ASN A 102 3.02 4.93 -11.67
CA ASN A 102 3.16 4.28 -10.37
C ASN A 102 1.79 4.09 -9.72
N PHE A 103 1.67 3.03 -8.94
CA PHE A 103 0.51 2.69 -8.12
C PHE A 103 0.82 2.98 -6.66
N TYR A 104 -0.17 3.53 -5.95
CA TYR A 104 -0.16 3.69 -4.50
C TYR A 104 -1.51 3.21 -3.95
N GLY A 105 -1.48 2.16 -3.14
CA GLY A 105 -2.64 1.58 -2.47
C GLY A 105 -2.61 1.89 -0.98
N PHE A 106 -3.77 2.19 -0.41
CA PHE A 106 -3.94 2.29 1.04
C PHE A 106 -5.23 1.58 1.44
N HIS A 107 -5.10 0.60 2.33
CA HIS A 107 -6.20 -0.28 2.72
C HIS A 107 -6.32 -0.35 4.23
N LEU A 108 -7.54 -0.40 4.73
CA LEU A 108 -7.82 -0.88 6.08
C LEU A 108 -7.62 -2.39 6.11
N MET A 109 -7.04 -2.90 7.19
CA MET A 109 -6.72 -4.31 7.33
C MET A 109 -7.38 -4.89 8.58
N GLY A 110 -8.03 -6.03 8.41
CA GLY A 110 -8.44 -6.92 9.49
C GLY A 110 -7.69 -8.24 9.38
N ARG A 111 -6.99 -8.64 10.44
CA ARG A 111 -6.25 -9.91 10.49
C ARG A 111 -6.91 -10.89 11.44
N PHE A 112 -7.13 -12.11 10.98
CA PHE A 112 -7.45 -13.25 11.82
C PHE A 112 -6.22 -14.11 12.03
N LYS A 113 -5.84 -14.31 13.29
CA LYS A 113 -4.67 -15.08 13.70
C LYS A 113 -5.04 -15.97 14.90
N PRO A 114 -5.45 -17.24 14.66
CA PRO A 114 -6.05 -18.11 15.67
C PRO A 114 -5.06 -18.62 16.72
N VAL A 115 -3.78 -18.78 16.34
CA VAL A 115 -2.73 -19.31 17.23
C VAL A 115 -1.59 -18.33 17.37
N ASN A 116 -0.96 -18.36 18.55
CA ASN A 116 0.20 -17.55 18.87
C ASN A 116 1.43 -18.44 19.04
N GLY A 117 2.40 -18.29 18.15
CA GLY A 117 3.65 -19.04 18.18
C GLY A 117 4.70 -18.41 17.26
N LYS A 118 5.92 -18.96 17.30
CA LYS A 118 7.04 -18.54 16.43
C LYS A 118 6.67 -18.59 14.95
N VAL A 119 5.87 -19.58 14.58
CA VAL A 119 5.22 -19.70 13.27
C VAL A 119 3.72 -19.75 13.55
N SER A 120 2.98 -18.80 12.98
CA SER A 120 1.53 -18.71 13.17
C SER A 120 0.86 -18.45 11.82
N PRO A 121 -0.07 -19.30 11.38
CA PRO A 121 -0.93 -18.96 10.25
C PRO A 121 -1.79 -17.74 10.60
N TYR A 122 -2.00 -16.89 9.61
CA TYR A 122 -2.90 -15.75 9.70
C TYR A 122 -3.57 -15.53 8.34
N LEU A 123 -4.70 -14.82 8.36
CA LEU A 123 -5.44 -14.42 7.18
C LEU A 123 -5.76 -12.94 7.30
N ASP A 124 -5.45 -12.19 6.24
CA ASP A 124 -5.68 -10.76 6.16
C ASP A 124 -6.83 -10.48 5.21
N GLY A 125 -7.79 -9.68 5.67
CA GLY A 125 -8.79 -9.03 4.85
C GLY A 125 -8.42 -7.56 4.69
N LEU A 126 -8.35 -7.11 3.44
CA LEU A 126 -8.10 -5.71 3.09
C LEU A 126 -9.39 -5.09 2.57
N ALA A 127 -9.67 -3.85 2.97
CA ALA A 127 -10.79 -3.06 2.50
C ALA A 127 -10.33 -1.62 2.25
N GLY A 128 -10.57 -1.10 1.04
CA GLY A 128 -10.20 0.25 0.63
C GLY A 128 -10.70 0.54 -0.77
#